data_AF-A0A8J3KY34-F1
#
_entry.id   AF-A0A8J3KY34-F1
#
_cell.length_a   1.000
_cell.length_b   1.000
_cell.length_c   1.000
_cell.angle_alpha   90.00
_cell.angle_beta   90.00
_cell.angle_gamma   90.00
#
_symmetry.space_group_name_H-M   'P 1'
#
loop_
_entity.id
_entity.type
_entity.pdbx_description
1 polymer ?
#
loop_
_entity_poly.entity_id
_entity_poly.type
_entity_poly.pdbx_seq_one_letter_code
_entity_poly.pdbx_strand_id
1 'polypeptide(L)'
;MVCRSCGDVILMRPEPRSCWCGASSGRYLDDRSTVEQSEGTLSIALDNGGLRDAVAAFDSAPQGWHPLMMFRAFLNPLSETDVRYVPRPAQEIPAADAPA
;
A
#
# COMPACT_ATOMS: atom_id res chain seq x y z
N MET A 1 0.30 -0.49 -0.78
CA MET A 1 -1.00 0.23 -0.84
C MET A 1 -1.09 1.21 0.31
N VAL A 2 -1.73 2.38 0.13
CA VAL A 2 -2.01 3.36 1.21
C VAL A 2 -3.50 3.56 1.41
N CYS A 3 -3.94 3.52 2.67
CA CYS A 3 -5.32 3.83 3.05
C CYS A 3 -5.55 5.34 3.09
N ARG A 4 -6.54 5.86 2.34
CA ARG A 4 -6.85 7.30 2.34
C ARG A 4 -7.62 7.78 3.59
N SER A 5 -8.14 6.85 4.41
CA SER A 5 -8.86 7.20 5.64
C SER A 5 -7.89 7.50 6.79
N CYS A 6 -6.86 6.66 6.93
CA CYS A 6 -6.01 6.66 8.12
C CYS A 6 -4.50 6.77 7.83
N GLY A 7 -4.11 6.87 6.55
CA GLY A 7 -2.72 7.06 6.13
C GLY A 7 -1.82 5.82 6.21
N ASP A 8 -2.36 4.68 6.64
CA ASP A 8 -1.59 3.44 6.84
C ASP A 8 -1.05 2.87 5.52
N VAL A 9 0.18 2.36 5.56
CA VAL A 9 0.90 1.77 4.42
C VAL A 9 0.95 0.26 4.59
N ILE A 10 0.24 -0.45 3.73
CA ILE A 10 0.13 -1.91 3.76
C ILE A 10 1.06 -2.52 2.71
N LEU A 11 1.94 -3.40 3.17
CA LEU A 11 2.67 -4.34 2.31
C LEU A 11 1.74 -5.49 1.89
N MET A 12 1.49 -5.56 0.58
CA MET A 12 0.55 -6.50 -0.03
C MET A 12 1.13 -7.92 -0.07
N ARG A 13 0.27 -8.93 0.11
CA ARG A 13 0.60 -10.37 0.08
C ARG A 13 -0.51 -11.14 -0.64
N PRO A 14 -0.30 -12.43 -0.99
CA PRO A 14 -1.37 -13.28 -1.50
C PRO A 14 -2.54 -13.41 -0.51
N GLU A 15 -2.25 -13.46 0.78
CA GLU A 15 -3.29 -13.39 1.82
C GLU A 15 -3.82 -11.96 1.97
N PRO A 16 -5.14 -11.78 2.21
CA PRO A 16 -5.71 -10.47 2.49
C PRO A 16 -5.04 -9.76 3.67
N ARG A 17 -4.75 -8.47 3.49
CA ARG A 17 -4.24 -7.58 4.54
C ARG A 17 -5.11 -6.34 4.62
N SER A 18 -5.42 -5.90 5.84
CA SER A 18 -6.22 -4.70 6.10
C SER A 18 -5.39 -3.64 6.80
N CYS A 19 -5.75 -2.37 6.60
CA CYS A 19 -5.14 -1.27 7.36
C CYS A 19 -5.54 -1.37 8.82
N TRP A 20 -4.81 -0.69 9.70
CA TRP A 20 -5.12 -0.64 11.14
C TRP A 20 -6.55 -0.17 11.48
N CYS A 21 -7.17 0.67 10.63
CA CYS A 21 -8.55 1.14 10.87
C CYS A 21 -9.63 0.26 10.22
N GLY A 22 -9.24 -0.81 9.52
CA GLY A 22 -10.15 -1.74 8.84
C GLY A 22 -10.89 -1.16 7.61
N ALA A 23 -10.76 0.13 7.31
CA ALA A 23 -11.49 0.78 6.21
C ALA A 23 -11.03 0.35 4.81
N SER A 24 -9.91 -0.35 4.70
CA SER A 24 -9.32 -0.73 3.41
C SER A 24 -8.55 -2.04 3.54
N SER A 25 -8.67 -2.89 2.52
CA SER A 25 -7.92 -4.14 2.41
C SER A 25 -7.39 -4.35 0.99
N GLY A 26 -6.42 -5.24 0.86
CA GLY A 26 -5.94 -5.67 -0.44
C GLY A 26 -5.15 -6.98 -0.39
N ARG A 27 -4.98 -7.60 -1.56
CA ARG A 27 -4.14 -8.78 -1.78
C ARG A 27 -3.61 -8.85 -3.22
N TYR A 28 -2.58 -9.67 -3.43
CA TYR A 28 -2.24 -10.15 -4.76
C TYR A 28 -3.23 -11.25 -5.18
N LEU A 29 -3.56 -11.30 -6.47
CA LEU A 29 -4.26 -12.43 -7.07
C LEU A 29 -3.29 -13.57 -7.40
N ASP A 30 -3.83 -14.69 -7.87
CA ASP A 30 -3.07 -15.94 -8.07
C ASP A 30 -1.87 -15.79 -9.03
N ASP A 31 -1.95 -14.86 -9.97
CA ASP A 31 -0.88 -14.55 -10.93
C ASP A 31 0.30 -13.79 -10.32
N ARG A 32 0.16 -13.26 -9.08
CA ARG A 32 1.12 -12.42 -8.36
C ARG A 32 1.56 -11.15 -9.11
N SER A 33 0.91 -10.84 -10.22
CA SER A 33 1.10 -9.63 -11.01
C SER A 33 -0.09 -8.69 -10.90
N THR A 34 -1.28 -9.20 -10.55
CA THR A 34 -2.49 -8.41 -10.39
C THR A 34 -2.80 -8.19 -8.91
N VAL A 35 -3.21 -6.97 -8.58
CA VAL A 35 -3.58 -6.56 -7.23
C VAL A 35 -5.08 -6.27 -7.15
N GLU A 36 -5.73 -6.83 -6.14
CA GLU A 36 -7.09 -6.48 -5.75
C GLU A 36 -7.04 -5.59 -4.50
N GLN A 37 -7.70 -4.43 -4.56
CA GLN A 37 -7.72 -3.48 -3.43
C GLN A 37 -9.07 -2.76 -3.28
N SER A 38 -9.43 -2.42 -2.04
CA SER A 38 -10.68 -1.71 -1.73
C SER A 38 -10.69 -0.28 -2.26
N GLU A 39 -11.87 0.22 -2.62
CA GLU A 39 -12.09 1.63 -2.97
C GLU A 39 -11.68 2.61 -1.84
N GLY A 40 -11.10 3.73 -2.28
CA GLY A 40 -10.51 4.73 -1.39
C GLY A 40 -9.12 4.36 -0.87
N THR A 41 -8.39 3.56 -1.64
CA THR A 41 -6.96 3.31 -1.46
C THR A 41 -6.16 3.90 -2.62
N LEU A 42 -4.87 4.15 -2.38
CA LEU A 42 -3.90 4.49 -3.41
C LEU A 42 -2.93 3.32 -3.57
N SER A 43 -2.73 2.88 -4.81
CA SER A 43 -1.62 1.99 -5.12
C SER A 43 -0.31 2.76 -4.96
N ILE A 44 0.72 2.08 -4.47
CA ILE A 44 2.09 2.60 -4.44
C ILE A 44 2.96 1.51 -5.06
N ALA A 45 3.43 1.79 -6.27
CA ALA A 45 4.53 1.05 -6.87
C ALA A 45 5.85 1.67 -6.37
N LEU A 46 6.67 0.85 -5.72
CA LEU A 46 8.06 1.17 -5.44
C LEU A 46 8.90 0.61 -6.59
N ASP A 47 9.73 1.46 -7.19
CA ASP A 47 10.68 1.00 -8.19
C ASP A 47 11.71 0.07 -7.52
N ASN A 48 11.59 -1.23 -7.83
CA ASN A 48 12.48 -2.27 -7.29
C ASN A 48 13.95 -2.04 -7.69
N GLY A 49 14.20 -1.44 -8.86
CA GLY A 49 15.54 -1.05 -9.29
C GLY A 49 16.11 0.03 -8.38
N GLY A 50 15.34 1.09 -8.17
CA GLY A 50 15.67 2.15 -7.22
C GLY A 50 15.89 1.64 -5.80
N LEU A 51 15.08 0.68 -5.31
CA LEU A 51 15.27 0.08 -3.99
C LEU A 51 16.59 -0.68 -3.85
N ARG A 52 16.89 -1.54 -4.82
CA ARG A 52 18.13 -2.32 -4.83
C ARG A 52 19.36 -1.40 -4.84
N ASP A 53 19.33 -0.36 -5.69
CA ASP A 53 20.44 0.56 -5.85
C ASP A 53 20.61 1.46 -4.62
N ALA A 54 19.53 1.80 -3.92
CA ALA A 54 19.56 2.50 -2.63
C ALA A 54 20.20 1.67 -1.51
N VAL A 55 19.88 0.37 -1.44
CA VAL A 55 20.48 -0.56 -0.46
C VAL A 55 21.99 -0.67 -0.70
N ALA A 56 22.41 -0.84 -1.96
CA ALA A 56 23.84 -0.86 -2.29
C ALA A 56 24.55 0.45 -1.91
N ALA A 57 23.89 1.60 -2.10
CA ALA A 57 24.43 2.90 -1.68
C ALA A 57 24.55 3.00 -0.15
N PHE A 58 23.54 2.54 0.60
CA PHE A 58 23.57 2.50 2.07
C PHE A 58 24.70 1.62 2.60
N ASP A 59 24.87 0.41 2.06
CA ASP A 59 25.94 -0.51 2.47
C ASP A 59 27.34 0.09 2.24
N SER A 60 27.49 0.91 1.19
CA SER A 60 28.76 1.57 0.86
C SER A 60 29.11 2.73 1.79
N ALA A 61 28.10 3.43 2.32
CA ALA A 61 28.26 4.65 3.10
C ALA A 61 27.09 4.88 4.08
N PRO A 62 26.99 4.10 5.17
CA PRO A 62 25.79 4.06 6.02
C PRO A 62 25.54 5.35 6.82
N GLN A 63 26.53 6.22 6.93
CA GLN A 63 26.44 7.53 7.60
C GLN A 63 26.38 8.70 6.60
N GLY A 64 26.46 8.42 5.29
CA GLY A 64 26.46 9.43 4.25
C GLY A 64 25.06 9.64 3.69
N TRP A 65 24.70 10.89 3.40
CA TRP A 65 23.51 11.15 2.58
C TRP A 65 23.77 10.72 1.14
N HIS A 66 22.83 9.99 0.53
CA HIS A 66 22.88 9.61 -0.88
C HIS A 66 21.52 9.86 -1.55
N PRO A 67 21.43 10.49 -2.74
CA PRO A 67 20.16 10.76 -3.41
C PRO A 67 19.33 9.50 -3.69
N LEU A 68 19.99 8.35 -3.90
CA LEU A 68 19.32 7.05 -4.10
C LEU A 68 18.61 6.54 -2.83
N MET A 69 18.93 7.06 -1.63
CA MET A 69 18.16 6.76 -0.41
C MET A 69 16.75 7.40 -0.43
N MET A 70 16.43 8.21 -1.45
CA MET A 70 15.09 8.68 -1.72
C MET A 70 14.39 7.78 -2.74
N PHE A 71 13.30 7.15 -2.34
CA PHE A 71 12.48 6.35 -3.24
C PHE A 71 11.50 7.23 -4.02
N ARG A 72 11.40 7.00 -5.34
CA ARG A 72 10.29 7.53 -6.15
C ARG A 72 9.12 6.57 -6.03
N ALA A 73 8.02 7.06 -5.44
CA ALA A 73 6.74 6.39 -5.50
C ALA A 73 5.95 6.93 -6.69
N PHE A 74 5.47 6.05 -7.55
CA PHE A 74 4.51 6.43 -8.59
C PHE A 74 3.10 6.32 -8.00
N LEU A 75 2.35 7.41 -8.11
CA LEU A 75 0.96 7.50 -7.65
C LEU A 75 0.09 7.77 -8.87
N ASN A 76 -0.33 6.73 -9.58
CA ASN A 76 -1.36 6.89 -10.60
C ASN A 76 -2.23 5.63 -10.74
N PRO A 77 -3.28 5.52 -9.90
CA PRO A 77 -4.14 4.34 -9.90
C PRO A 77 -4.96 4.16 -11.19
N LEU A 78 -5.02 5.16 -12.07
CA LEU A 78 -5.71 5.08 -13.36
C LEU A 78 -4.80 4.60 -14.50
N SER A 79 -3.47 4.64 -14.32
CA SER A 79 -2.53 4.11 -15.32
C SER A 79 -2.03 2.71 -15.02
N GLU A 80 -2.32 2.19 -13.83
CA GLU A 80 -1.93 0.84 -13.39
C GLU A 80 -2.96 -0.18 -13.91
N THR A 81 -2.66 -0.83 -15.03
CA THR A 81 -3.55 -1.83 -15.66
C THR A 81 -3.68 -3.12 -14.85
N ASP A 82 -2.79 -3.31 -13.88
CA ASP A 82 -2.65 -4.45 -12.99
C ASP A 82 -3.35 -4.25 -11.62
N VAL A 83 -4.04 -3.12 -11.43
CA VAL A 83 -4.80 -2.83 -10.21
C VAL A 83 -6.30 -2.91 -10.47
N ARG A 84 -6.99 -3.74 -9.69
CA ARG A 84 -8.45 -3.86 -9.71
C ARG A 84 -9.05 -3.35 -8.39
N TYR A 85 -9.91 -2.34 -8.50
CA TYR A 85 -10.67 -1.84 -7.36
C TYR A 85 -11.91 -2.68 -7.10
N VAL A 86 -12.17 -2.99 -5.83
CA VAL A 86 -13.39 -3.63 -5.36
C VAL A 86 -14.13 -2.72 -4.37
N PRO A 87 -15.46 -2.81 -4.28
CA PRO A 87 -16.23 -2.03 -3.31
C PRO A 87 -15.64 -2.14 -1.91
N ARG A 88 -15.64 -1.02 -1.18
CA ARG A 88 -15.19 -1.02 0.21
C ARG A 88 -16.11 -1.94 1.04
N PRO A 89 -15.56 -2.83 1.89
CA PRO A 89 -16.39 -3.59 2.82
C PRO A 89 -17.17 -2.63 3.73
N ALA A 90 -18.43 -2.94 3.98
CA ALA A 90 -19.26 -2.17 4.90
C ALA A 90 -18.57 -2.14 6.27
N GLN A 91 -18.28 -0.95 6.79
CA GLN A 91 -17.84 -0.83 8.17
C GLN A 91 -19.04 -1.12 9.07
N GLU A 92 -18.97 -2.20 9.85
CA GLU A 92 -19.82 -2.34 11.02
C GLU A 92 -19.45 -1.19 11.96
N ILE A 93 -20.32 -0.18 12.01
CA ILE A 93 -20.26 0.86 13.03
C ILE A 93 -20.61 0.13 14.33
N PRO A 94 -19.71 0.05 15.33
CA PRO A 94 -20.08 -0.47 16.64
C PRO A 94 -21.30 0.33 17.10
N ALA A 95 -22.38 -0.36 17.48
CA ALA A 95 -23.57 0.29 17.99
C ALA A 95 -23.14 1.29 19.05
N ALA A 96 -23.40 2.58 18.81
CA ALA A 96 -23.12 3.61 19.79
C ALA A 96 -23.85 3.21 21.07
N ASP A 97 -23.11 3.05 22.17
CA ASP A 97 -23.70 2.81 23.48
C ASP A 97 -24.75 3.90 23.72
N ALA A 98 -26.01 3.50 23.65
CA ALA A 98 -27.12 4.40 23.92
C ALA A 98 -26.96 4.86 25.37
N PRO A 99 -26.99 6.18 25.65
CA PRO A 99 -26.97 6.65 27.02
C PRO A 99 -28.17 6.09 27.78
N ALA A 100 -27.91 5.58 28.98
CA ALA A 100 -28.88 4.99 29.91
C ALA A 100 -29.93 5.99 30.39
#